data_AF-A0A914E0T6-F1
#
_entry.id   AF-A0A914E0T6-F1
#
_cell.length_a   1.000
_cell.length_b   1.000
_cell.length_c   1.000
_cell.angle_alpha   90.00
_cell.angle_beta   90.00
_cell.angle_gamma   90.00
#
_symmetry.space_group_name_H-M   'P 1'
#
loop_
_entity.id
_entity.type
_entity.pdbx_description
1 polymer ?
#
loop_
_entity_poly.entity_id
_entity_poly.type
_entity_poly.pdbx_seq_one_letter_code
_entity_poly.pdbx_strand_id
1 'polypeptide(L)'
;MDGEIVGHMHIGENITTSEECYYIGTDYLHIKIYLIGVFATIVAIVSFSLNSFYTIVFLLNPALRRTTLYYFGILAVLDIIMAVNYFALMVVPHTFLMPVYK
;
A
#
# COMPACT_ATOMS: atom_id res chain seq x y z
N MET A 1 -16.49 0.34 -41.39
CA MET A 1 -17.76 0.66 -40.71
C MET A 1 -17.44 1.75 -39.73
N ASP A 2 -17.96 2.92 -40.07
CA ASP A 2 -17.66 4.22 -39.52
C ASP A 2 -18.27 4.37 -38.13
N GLY A 3 -17.57 5.06 -37.25
CA GLY A 3 -17.96 5.31 -35.86
C GLY A 3 -17.37 6.62 -35.39
N GLU A 4 -17.93 7.69 -35.93
CA GLU A 4 -17.67 9.08 -35.55
C GLU A 4 -18.09 9.34 -34.09
N ILE A 5 -17.22 9.97 -33.30
CA ILE A 5 -17.63 10.68 -32.09
C ILE A 5 -16.94 12.04 -32.10
N VAL A 6 -17.70 13.03 -32.55
CA VAL A 6 -17.36 14.45 -32.52
C VAL A 6 -17.40 14.94 -31.07
N GLY A 7 -16.27 15.44 -30.59
CA GLY A 7 -16.17 16.25 -29.38
C GLY A 7 -15.46 17.55 -29.70
N HIS A 8 -16.22 18.58 -30.10
CA HIS A 8 -15.69 19.93 -30.22
C HIS A 8 -15.44 20.53 -28.84
N MET A 9 -14.21 20.96 -28.57
CA MET A 9 -13.97 22.12 -27.72
C MET A 9 -12.73 22.87 -28.20
N HIS A 10 -12.93 24.12 -28.63
CA HIS A 10 -11.88 25.04 -29.05
C HIS A 10 -11.13 25.59 -27.83
N ILE A 11 -9.82 25.37 -27.75
CA ILE A 11 -8.87 26.36 -27.23
C ILE A 11 -7.66 26.33 -28.18
N GLY A 12 -7.47 27.42 -28.91
CA GLY A 12 -6.24 27.64 -29.66
C GLY A 12 -5.17 28.16 -28.72
N GLU A 13 -4.06 27.45 -28.61
CA GLU A 13 -2.73 28.05 -28.51
C GLU A 13 -1.67 27.05 -28.98
N ASN A 14 -0.68 27.57 -29.70
CA ASN A 14 0.30 26.87 -30.50
C ASN A 14 1.46 26.39 -29.61
N ILE A 15 1.50 25.11 -29.23
CA ILE A 15 2.66 24.51 -28.54
C ILE A 15 3.18 23.34 -29.37
N THR A 16 4.40 23.55 -29.85
CA THR A 16 5.27 22.69 -30.64
C THR A 16 5.45 21.28 -30.06
N THR A 17 5.37 20.29 -30.96
CA THR A 17 5.83 18.90 -30.81
C THR A 17 5.41 18.20 -29.53
N SER A 18 4.29 17.49 -29.64
CA SER A 18 3.84 16.46 -28.72
C SER A 18 4.99 15.55 -28.30
N GLU A 19 5.52 15.74 -27.09
CA GLU A 19 6.02 14.63 -26.31
C GLU A 19 4.84 13.67 -26.19
N GLU A 20 4.82 12.64 -27.03
CA GLU A 20 3.81 11.60 -26.98
C GLU A 20 3.86 11.00 -25.57
N CYS A 21 2.90 11.41 -24.75
CA CYS A 21 2.73 10.87 -23.42
C CYS A 21 2.34 9.39 -23.62
N TYR A 22 3.33 8.50 -23.55
CA TYR A 22 3.14 7.07 -23.72
C TYR A 22 2.35 6.55 -22.52
N TYR A 23 1.04 6.45 -22.69
CA TYR A 23 0.16 5.87 -21.68
C TYR A 23 0.34 4.36 -21.72
N ILE A 24 1.17 3.83 -20.82
CA ILE A 24 1.23 2.39 -20.57
C ILE A 24 -0.17 1.99 -20.10
N GLY A 25 -0.89 1.26 -20.95
CA GLY A 25 -2.26 0.82 -20.67
C GLY A 25 -2.38 0.12 -19.32
N THR A 26 -3.56 0.18 -18.72
CA THR A 26 -3.90 -0.45 -17.43
C THR A 26 -3.97 -1.98 -17.48
N ASP A 27 -3.29 -2.59 -18.44
CA ASP A 27 -3.28 -4.03 -18.65
C ASP A 27 -2.78 -4.74 -17.39
N TYR A 28 -3.60 -5.67 -16.90
CA TYR A 28 -3.35 -6.46 -15.69
C TYR A 28 -3.17 -5.64 -14.40
N LEU A 29 -3.61 -4.38 -14.36
CA LEU A 29 -3.51 -3.53 -13.17
C LEU A 29 -4.17 -4.19 -11.95
N HIS A 30 -5.31 -4.86 -12.15
CA HIS A 30 -6.01 -5.63 -11.12
C HIS A 30 -5.15 -6.72 -10.50
N ILE A 31 -4.45 -7.50 -11.34
CA ILE A 31 -3.59 -8.58 -10.90
C ILE A 31 -2.37 -8.04 -10.15
N LYS A 32 -1.82 -6.92 -10.59
CA LYS A 32 -0.68 -6.28 -9.91
C LYS A 32 -1.08 -5.75 -8.53
N ILE A 33 -2.20 -5.05 -8.43
CA ILE A 33 -2.72 -4.53 -7.15
C ILE A 33 -3.06 -5.68 -6.20
N TYR A 34 -3.66 -6.76 -6.71
CA TYR A 34 -3.96 -7.96 -5.93
C TYR A 34 -2.70 -8.60 -5.36
N LEU A 35 -1.68 -8.84 -6.18
CA LEU A 35 -0.42 -9.45 -5.75
C LEU A 35 0.29 -8.61 -4.67
N ILE A 36 0.31 -7.29 -4.84
CA ILE A 36 0.90 -6.36 -3.86
C ILE A 36 0.10 -6.42 -2.55
N GLY A 37 -1.23 -6.45 -2.60
CA GLY A 37 -2.09 -6.56 -1.43
C GLY A 37 -1.87 -7.86 -0.65
N VAL A 38 -1.80 -9.01 -1.34
CA VAL A 38 -1.55 -10.32 -0.70
C VAL A 38 -0.16 -10.36 -0.07
N PHE A 39 0.87 -9.87 -0.76
CA PHE A 39 2.22 -9.85 -0.22
C PHE A 39 2.33 -8.91 0.99
N ALA A 40 1.78 -7.70 0.89
CA ALA A 40 1.81 -6.70 1.96
C ALA A 40 1.04 -7.17 3.21
N THR A 41 -0.08 -7.89 3.04
CA THR A 41 -0.84 -8.44 4.17
C THR A 41 -0.08 -9.54 4.91
N ILE A 42 0.65 -10.42 4.20
CA ILE A 42 1.53 -11.42 4.83
C ILE A 42 2.63 -10.74 5.66
N VAL A 43 3.29 -9.73 5.08
CA VAL A 43 4.33 -8.95 5.78
C VAL A 43 3.76 -8.25 7.00
N ALA A 44 2.56 -7.66 6.91
CA ALA A 44 1.89 -7.01 8.03
C ALA A 44 1.56 -8.00 9.16
N ILE A 45 1.09 -9.21 8.85
CA ILE A 45 0.80 -10.27 9.85
C ILE A 45 2.08 -10.72 10.55
N VAL A 46 3.16 -10.95 9.80
CA VAL A 46 4.46 -11.35 10.37
C VAL A 46 5.03 -10.25 11.24
N SER A 47 5.02 -9.00 10.76
CA SER A 47 5.48 -7.83 11.52
C SER A 47 4.68 -7.67 12.81
N PHE A 48 3.36 -7.73 12.75
CA PHE A 48 2.50 -7.63 13.92
C PHE A 48 2.79 -8.74 14.94
N SER A 49 2.93 -9.99 14.49
CA SER A 49 3.16 -11.14 15.37
C SER A 49 4.51 -11.06 16.09
N LEU A 50 5.59 -10.78 15.35
CA LEU A 50 6.94 -10.70 15.91
C LEU A 50 7.10 -9.48 16.83
N ASN A 51 6.60 -8.31 16.41
CA ASN A 51 6.69 -7.10 17.23
C ASN A 51 5.82 -7.21 18.49
N SER A 52 4.63 -7.82 18.42
CA SER A 52 3.80 -8.08 19.62
C SER A 52 4.49 -9.02 20.60
N PHE A 53 5.08 -10.11 20.11
CA PHE A 53 5.86 -11.03 20.94
C PHE A 53 7.04 -10.33 21.62
N TYR A 54 7.79 -9.53 20.86
CA TYR A 54 8.91 -8.75 21.39
C TYR A 54 8.45 -7.76 22.47
N THR A 55 7.37 -7.01 22.22
CA THR A 55 6.81 -6.06 23.18
C THR A 55 6.35 -6.76 24.47
N ILE A 56 5.70 -7.92 24.38
CA ILE A 56 5.27 -8.70 25.56
C ILE A 56 6.47 -9.18 26.38
N VAL A 57 7.45 -9.80 25.73
CA VAL A 57 8.68 -10.29 26.40
C VAL A 57 9.43 -9.14 27.06
N PHE A 58 9.48 -7.99 26.41
CA PHE A 58 10.12 -6.78 26.93
C PHE A 58 9.38 -6.19 28.14
N LEU A 59 8.05 -6.17 28.13
CA LEU A 59 7.21 -5.73 29.25
C LEU A 59 7.36 -6.62 30.48
N LEU A 60 7.47 -7.94 30.28
CA LEU A 60 7.58 -8.91 31.36
C LEU A 60 8.96 -8.94 32.04
N ASN A 61 10.01 -8.46 31.35
CA ASN A 61 11.39 -8.56 31.83
C ASN A 61 12.01 -7.19 32.12
N PRO A 62 11.91 -6.68 33.36
CA PRO A 62 12.45 -5.36 33.73
C PRO A 62 13.98 -5.26 33.61
N ALA A 63 14.70 -6.39 33.63
CA ALA A 63 16.15 -6.44 33.43
C ALA A 63 16.56 -5.98 32.01
N LEU A 64 15.71 -6.22 30.99
CA LEU A 64 15.99 -5.86 29.60
C LEU A 64 15.77 -4.36 29.33
N ARG A 65 14.96 -3.67 30.15
CA ARG A 65 14.68 -2.22 30.04
C ARG A 65 15.89 -1.31 30.24
N ARG A 66 16.99 -1.81 30.82
CA ARG A 66 18.20 -1.03 31.12
C ARG A 66 19.30 -1.13 30.05
N THR A 67 19.05 -1.88 28.98
CA THR A 67 20.01 -2.13 27.90
C THR A 67 19.57 -1.47 26.59
N THR A 68 20.42 -1.49 25.57
CA THR A 68 20.13 -0.98 24.21
C THR A 68 18.83 -1.55 23.61
N LEU A 69 18.37 -2.70 24.11
CA LEU A 69 17.09 -3.33 23.75
C LEU A 69 15.87 -2.44 24.07
N TYR A 70 16.00 -1.42 24.92
CA TYR A 70 14.94 -0.44 25.16
C TYR A 70 14.53 0.31 23.88
N TYR A 71 15.49 0.70 23.03
CA TYR A 71 15.19 1.37 21.76
C TYR A 71 14.48 0.45 20.77
N PHE A 72 14.85 -0.84 20.75
CA PHE A 72 14.13 -1.86 19.99
C PHE A 72 12.70 -2.05 20.49
N GLY A 73 12.44 -1.89 21.79
CA GLY A 73 11.09 -1.91 22.35
C GLY A 73 10.20 -0.79 21.80
N ILE A 74 10.74 0.43 21.69
CA ILE A 74 10.02 1.56 21.09
C ILE A 74 9.77 1.32 19.60
N LEU A 75 10.77 0.82 18.87
CA LEU A 75 10.63 0.48 17.45
C LEU A 75 9.55 -0.58 17.22
N ALA A 76 9.49 -1.62 18.05
CA ALA A 76 8.44 -2.64 17.96
C ALA A 76 7.03 -2.08 18.17
N VAL A 77 6.86 -1.12 19.10
CA VAL A 77 5.56 -0.45 19.31
C VAL A 77 5.18 0.40 18.09
N LEU A 78 6.14 1.12 17.52
CA LEU A 78 5.91 1.91 16.30
C LEU A 78 5.54 1.00 15.10
N ASP A 79 6.20 -0.14 14.97
CA ASP A 79 5.90 -1.11 13.92
C ASP A 79 4.50 -1.70 14.06
N ILE A 80 4.02 -1.94 15.29
CA ILE A 80 2.64 -2.39 15.53
C ILE A 80 1.63 -1.32 15.08
N ILE A 81 1.85 -0.05 15.46
CA ILE A 81 0.97 1.06 15.07
C ILE A 81 0.94 1.21 13.55
N MET A 82 2.11 1.16 12.91
CA MET A 82 2.25 1.24 11.46
C MET A 82 1.60 0.05 10.77
N ALA A 83 1.79 -1.17 11.27
CA ALA A 83 1.21 -2.39 10.69
C ALA A 83 -0.33 -2.36 10.71
N VAL A 84 -0.95 -1.85 11.78
CA VAL A 84 -2.41 -1.69 11.86
C VAL A 84 -2.92 -0.71 10.80
N ASN A 85 -2.26 0.43 10.64
CA ASN A 85 -2.64 1.43 9.64
C ASN A 85 -2.43 0.92 8.21
N TYR A 86 -1.29 0.27 7.95
CA TYR A 86 -0.99 -0.32 6.65
C TYR A 86 -1.95 -1.45 6.28
N PHE A 87 -2.33 -2.27 7.26
CA PHE A 87 -3.32 -3.33 7.05
C PHE A 87 -4.67 -2.75 6.63
N ALA A 88 -5.15 -1.70 7.31
CA ALA A 88 -6.39 -1.03 6.94
C ALA A 88 -6.32 -0.46 5.50
N LEU A 89 -5.22 0.21 5.15
CA LEU A 89 -5.02 0.78 3.81
C LEU A 89 -4.92 -0.28 2.70
N MET A 90 -4.30 -1.42 2.97
CA MET A 90 -4.15 -2.50 1.97
C MET A 90 -5.43 -3.33 1.81
N VAL A 91 -6.26 -3.43 2.85
CA VAL A 91 -7.56 -4.11 2.81
C VAL A 91 -8.59 -3.32 2.00
N VAL A 92 -8.58 -1.99 2.05
CA VAL A 92 -9.55 -1.14 1.32
C VAL A 92 -9.59 -1.44 -0.19
N PRO A 93 -8.49 -1.36 -0.96
CA PRO A 93 -8.52 -1.66 -2.39
C PRO A 93 -8.89 -3.11 -2.66
N HIS A 94 -8.46 -4.07 -1.84
CA HIS A 94 -8.85 -5.48 -2.01
C HIS A 94 -10.36 -5.69 -1.79
N THR A 95 -10.96 -5.01 -0.82
CA THR A 95 -12.37 -5.26 -0.44
C THR A 95 -13.35 -4.39 -1.22
N PHE A 96 -12.96 -3.17 -1.58
CA PHE A 96 -13.81 -2.18 -2.23
C PHE A 96 -13.70 -2.18 -3.77
N LEU A 97 -12.50 -2.42 -4.35
CA LEU A 97 -12.37 -2.48 -5.82
C LEU A 97 -12.78 -3.84 -6.41
N MET A 98 -12.70 -4.94 -5.66
CA MET A 98 -13.12 -6.26 -6.16
C MET A 98 -14.60 -6.41 -6.50
N PRO A 99 -15.57 -5.89 -5.71
CA PRO A 99 -16.98 -5.99 -6.09
C PRO A 99 -17.35 -5.11 -7.30
N VAL A 100 -16.53 -4.11 -7.65
CA VAL A 100 -16.78 -3.18 -8.76
C VAL A 100 -16.34 -3.76 -10.11
N TYR A 101 -15.46 -4.77 -10.12
CA TYR A 101 -14.89 -5.40 -11.32
C TYR A 101 -15.44 -6.83 -11.59
N LYS A 102 -16.65 -7.12 -11.12
CA LYS A 102 -17.41 -8.32 -11.55
C LYS A 102 -18.27 -8.02 -12.77
#